data_AF-A0A915ID79-F1
#
_entry.id   AF-A0A915ID79-F1
#
_cell.length_a   1.000
_cell.length_b   1.000
_cell.length_c   1.000
_cell.angle_alpha   90.00
_cell.angle_beta   90.00
_cell.angle_gamma   90.00
#
_symmetry.space_group_name_H-M   'P 1'
#
loop_
_entity.id
_entity.type
_entity.pdbx_description
1 polymer ?
#
loop_
_entity_poly.entity_id
_entity_poly.type
_entity_poly.pdbx_seq_one_letter_code
_entity_poly.pdbx_strand_id
1 'polypeptide(L)'
;MLIAFRYSYSAYVKSLTNEDFEKTIQNTDIVFVNFYADWCRFSQLLSPVFDEAASQFQNNTNVIFGSIDCDNQAEVAQKYQISKYPTLKLFRSGKLAKREYRGQRTAGNLADFVRSQMIESINVSTDATSLAEKIN
;
A
#
# COMPACT_ATOMS: atom_id res chain seq x y z
N MET A 1 -29.59 -15.00 10.60
CA MET A 1 -28.39 -14.54 11.33
C MET A 1 -27.35 -14.11 10.31
N LEU A 2 -27.44 -12.86 9.85
CA LEU A 2 -26.52 -12.29 8.87
C LEU A 2 -25.23 -11.93 9.60
N ILE A 3 -24.20 -12.76 9.50
CA ILE A 3 -22.84 -12.31 9.77
C ILE A 3 -22.43 -11.51 8.53
N ALA A 4 -22.86 -10.25 8.48
CA ALA A 4 -22.21 -9.29 7.60
C ALA A 4 -20.79 -9.16 8.15
N PHE A 5 -19.83 -9.80 7.49
CA PHE A 5 -18.42 -9.40 7.56
C PHE A 5 -18.34 -7.98 6.97
N ARG A 6 -18.86 -6.99 7.69
CA ARG A 6 -18.61 -5.60 7.38
C ARG A 6 -17.10 -5.45 7.53
N TYR A 7 -16.45 -4.95 6.48
CA TYR A 7 -15.06 -4.52 6.53
C TYR A 7 -14.93 -3.66 7.80
N SER A 8 -14.32 -4.23 8.85
CA SER A 8 -14.20 -3.54 10.13
C SER A 8 -13.40 -2.29 9.90
N TYR A 9 -13.84 -1.17 10.46
CA TYR A 9 -13.12 0.09 10.38
C TYR A 9 -11.73 -0.15 10.96
N SER A 10 -10.70 -0.18 10.11
CA SER A 10 -9.32 -0.39 10.52
C SER A 10 -8.81 0.90 11.17
N ALA A 11 -8.13 0.77 12.32
CA ALA A 11 -7.50 1.91 12.98
C ALA A 11 -6.18 2.34 12.28
N TYR A 12 -5.57 1.44 11.49
CA TYR A 12 -4.21 1.60 10.97
C TYR A 12 -4.14 1.69 9.44
N VAL A 13 -5.20 1.28 8.74
CA VAL A 13 -5.30 1.29 7.27
C VAL A 13 -6.23 2.42 6.86
N LYS A 14 -5.70 3.31 6.01
CA LYS A 14 -6.46 4.43 5.47
C LYS A 14 -7.32 3.96 4.30
N SER A 15 -8.63 4.20 4.37
CA SER A 15 -9.50 4.04 3.19
C SER A 15 -9.22 5.17 2.20
N LEU A 16 -8.81 4.82 0.98
CA LEU A 16 -8.46 5.76 -0.07
C LEU A 16 -9.55 5.78 -1.14
N THR A 17 -9.80 6.95 -1.69
CA THR A 17 -10.80 7.21 -2.73
C THR A 17 -10.16 7.81 -3.97
N ASN A 18 -10.92 7.94 -5.05
CA ASN A 18 -10.46 8.62 -6.26
C ASN A 18 -9.98 10.06 -5.99
N GLU A 19 -10.53 10.72 -4.96
CA GLU A 19 -10.22 12.11 -4.63
C GLU A 19 -8.91 12.26 -3.85
N ASP A 20 -8.63 11.34 -2.92
CA ASP A 20 -7.52 11.51 -1.97
C ASP A 20 -6.30 10.63 -2.28
N PHE A 21 -6.45 9.67 -3.20
CA PHE A 21 -5.41 8.70 -3.53
C PHE A 21 -4.14 9.37 -4.06
N GLU A 22 -4.26 10.20 -5.10
CA GLU A 22 -3.11 10.87 -5.73
C GLU A 22 -2.37 11.76 -4.74
N LYS A 23 -3.12 12.52 -3.94
CA LYS A 23 -2.56 13.37 -2.90
C LYS A 23 -1.84 12.53 -1.84
N THR A 24 -2.39 11.38 -1.47
CA THR A 24 -1.77 10.50 -0.46
C THR A 24 -0.45 9.94 -0.95
N ILE A 25 -0.38 9.43 -2.19
CA ILE A 25 0.86 8.87 -2.74
C ILE A 25 1.93 9.92 -3.00
N GLN A 26 1.55 11.18 -3.26
CA GLN A 26 2.49 12.27 -3.48
C GLN A 26 3.10 12.82 -2.19
N ASN A 27 2.33 12.83 -1.09
CA ASN A 27 2.76 13.43 0.18
C ASN A 27 3.36 12.43 1.17
N THR A 28 3.52 11.17 0.77
CA THR A 28 4.02 10.09 1.63
C THR A 28 5.12 9.33 0.91
N ASP A 29 6.21 9.02 1.62
CA ASP A 29 7.35 8.32 1.02
C ASP A 29 6.97 6.93 0.52
N ILE A 30 6.22 6.17 1.33
CA ILE A 30 5.75 4.83 0.98
C ILE A 30 4.26 4.73 1.24
N VAL A 31 3.51 4.33 0.21
CA VAL A 31 2.11 3.94 0.34
C VAL A 31 1.95 2.52 -0.16
N PHE A 32 1.59 1.60 0.73
CA PHE A 32 1.29 0.22 0.37
C PHE A 32 -0.22 0.04 0.31
N VAL A 33 -0.74 -0.36 -0.86
CA VAL A 33 -2.17 -0.27 -1.17
C VAL A 33 -2.74 -1.65 -1.44
N ASN A 34 -3.82 -1.97 -0.72
CA ASN A 34 -4.68 -3.12 -0.95
C ASN A 34 -5.88 -2.73 -1.82
N PHE A 35 -5.83 -3.12 -3.09
CA PHE A 35 -6.95 -3.02 -4.02
C PHE A 35 -7.85 -4.24 -3.86
N TYR A 36 -9.06 -4.01 -3.35
CA TYR A 36 -9.96 -5.06 -2.91
C TYR A 36 -11.37 -4.90 -3.49
N ALA A 37 -12.20 -5.92 -3.28
CA ALA A 37 -13.63 -5.88 -3.53
C ALA A 37 -14.35 -6.62 -2.39
N ASP A 38 -15.49 -6.09 -1.94
CA ASP A 38 -16.19 -6.57 -0.75
C ASP A 38 -16.74 -7.99 -0.88
N TRP A 39 -17.16 -8.38 -2.09
CA TRP A 39 -17.68 -9.73 -2.37
C TRP A 39 -16.58 -10.80 -2.49
N CYS A 40 -15.30 -10.39 -2.58
CA CYS A 40 -14.20 -11.31 -2.79
C CYS A 40 -13.74 -11.92 -1.45
N ARG A 41 -13.94 -13.24 -1.29
CA ARG A 41 -13.50 -13.97 -0.08
C ARG A 41 -12.00 -13.79 0.23
N PHE A 42 -11.13 -13.79 -0.78
CA PHE A 42 -9.69 -13.60 -0.56
C PHE A 42 -9.34 -12.19 -0.09
N SER A 43 -10.10 -11.18 -0.52
CA SER A 43 -9.98 -9.81 -0.02
C SER A 43 -10.38 -9.72 1.45
N GLN A 44 -11.48 -10.36 1.82
CA GLN A 44 -11.95 -10.42 3.22
C GLN A 44 -10.92 -11.13 4.12
N LEU A 45 -10.30 -12.21 3.64
CA LEU A 45 -9.24 -12.92 4.39
C LEU A 45 -7.96 -12.09 4.53
N LEU A 46 -7.61 -11.28 3.53
CA LEU A 46 -6.42 -10.45 3.57
C LEU A 46 -6.57 -9.22 4.47
N SER A 47 -7.77 -8.65 4.55
CA SER A 47 -8.07 -7.43 5.32
C SER A 47 -7.48 -7.44 6.74
N PRO A 48 -7.75 -8.43 7.62
CA PRO A 48 -7.20 -8.43 8.98
C PRO A 48 -5.67 -8.60 9.00
N VAL A 49 -5.10 -9.32 8.03
CA VAL A 49 -3.64 -9.51 7.93
C VAL A 49 -2.95 -8.22 7.49
N PHE A 50 -3.59 -7.47 6.61
CA PHE A 50 -3.10 -6.19 6.12
C PHE A 50 -3.18 -5.12 7.23
N ASP A 51 -4.24 -5.13 8.03
CA ASP A 51 -4.38 -4.28 9.22
C ASP A 51 -3.34 -4.59 10.29
N GLU A 52 -3.09 -5.87 10.58
CA GLU A 52 -2.06 -6.29 11.51
C GLU A 52 -0.66 -5.83 11.04
N ALA A 53 -0.36 -5.93 9.74
CA ALA A 53 0.88 -5.40 9.18
C ALA A 53 0.98 -3.88 9.35
N ALA A 54 -0.11 -3.15 9.06
CA ALA A 54 -0.19 -1.70 9.18
C ALA A 54 0.06 -1.21 10.62
N SER A 55 -0.46 -1.95 11.62
CA SER A 55 -0.30 -1.61 13.05
C SER A 55 1.16 -1.49 13.50
N GLN A 56 2.09 -2.17 12.80
CA GLN A 56 3.53 -2.12 13.09
C GLN A 56 4.18 -0.80 12.66
N PHE A 57 3.49 0.02 11.86
CA PHE A 57 3.98 1.30 11.33
C PHE A 57 3.21 2.50 11.87
N GLN A 58 2.35 2.33 12.88
CA GLN A 58 1.50 3.40 13.43
C GLN A 58 2.26 4.67 13.88
N ASN A 59 3.54 4.53 14.26
CA ASN A 59 4.41 5.64 14.68
C ASN A 59 5.28 6.20 13.54
N ASN A 60 5.15 5.67 12.32
CA ASN A 60 5.95 6.08 11.17
C ASN A 60 5.09 6.89 10.18
N THR A 61 5.26 8.20 10.21
CA THR A 61 4.51 9.14 9.36
C THR A 61 4.84 9.03 7.87
N ASN A 62 5.95 8.37 7.51
CA ASN A 62 6.41 8.24 6.14
C ASN A 62 5.88 6.97 5.46
N VAL A 63 5.09 6.16 6.16
CA VAL A 63 4.51 4.91 5.67
C VAL A 63 3.01 4.94 5.88
N ILE A 64 2.25 4.76 4.80
CA ILE A 64 0.80 4.59 4.86
C ILE A 64 0.43 3.22 4.29
N PHE A 65 -0.42 2.50 5.02
CA PHE A 65 -1.16 1.38 4.48
C PHE A 65 -2.53 1.90 4.03
N GLY A 66 -2.85 1.70 2.75
CA GLY A 66 -4.09 2.14 2.14
C GLY A 66 -4.94 0.98 1.66
N SER A 67 -6.26 1.14 1.67
CA SER A 67 -7.20 0.20 1.05
C SER A 67 -8.12 0.93 0.09
N ILE A 68 -8.39 0.33 -1.07
CA ILE A 68 -9.26 0.89 -2.10
C ILE A 68 -10.29 -0.17 -2.48
N ASP A 69 -11.55 0.17 -2.30
CA ASP A 69 -12.67 -0.60 -2.83
C ASP A 69 -12.80 -0.33 -4.32
N CYS A 70 -12.40 -1.29 -5.15
CA CYS A 70 -12.36 -1.13 -6.60
C CYS A 70 -13.74 -1.09 -7.25
N ASP A 71 -14.80 -1.57 -6.58
CA ASP A 71 -16.17 -1.48 -7.11
C ASP A 71 -16.69 -0.04 -6.99
N ASN A 72 -16.34 0.63 -5.88
CA ASN A 72 -16.73 2.02 -5.64
C ASN A 72 -15.74 3.05 -6.20
N GLN A 73 -14.47 2.68 -6.39
CA GLN A 73 -13.37 3.56 -6.82
C GLN A 73 -12.81 3.09 -8.17
N ALA A 74 -13.69 2.98 -9.16
CA ALA A 74 -13.38 2.39 -10.46
C ALA A 74 -12.29 3.15 -11.26
N GLU A 75 -12.20 4.48 -11.11
CA GLU A 75 -11.21 5.30 -11.81
C GLU A 75 -9.77 4.90 -11.43
N VAL A 76 -9.49 4.86 -10.13
CA VAL A 76 -8.16 4.45 -9.63
C VAL A 76 -7.90 2.98 -9.98
N ALA A 77 -8.90 2.10 -9.85
CA ALA A 77 -8.76 0.69 -10.23
C ALA A 77 -8.39 0.51 -11.71
N GLN A 78 -9.02 1.27 -12.62
CA GLN A 78 -8.70 1.25 -14.05
C GLN A 78 -7.32 1.84 -14.33
N LYS A 79 -6.99 2.99 -13.74
CA LYS A 79 -5.69 3.66 -13.90
C LYS A 79 -4.53 2.73 -13.56
N TYR A 80 -4.68 1.93 -12.50
CA TYR A 80 -3.66 0.97 -12.06
C TYR A 80 -3.89 -0.45 -12.56
N GLN A 81 -4.78 -0.65 -13.55
CA GLN A 81 -5.00 -1.92 -14.26
C GLN A 81 -5.33 -3.07 -13.30
N ILE A 82 -6.15 -2.81 -12.29
CA ILE A 82 -6.57 -3.82 -11.32
C ILE A 82 -7.62 -4.71 -11.98
N SER A 83 -7.29 -5.99 -12.13
CA SER A 83 -8.16 -7.00 -12.76
C SER A 83 -8.46 -8.20 -11.86
N LYS A 84 -7.81 -8.29 -10.70
CA LYS A 84 -7.93 -9.40 -9.76
C LYS A 84 -7.86 -8.89 -8.33
N TYR A 85 -8.59 -9.56 -7.44
CA TYR A 85 -8.67 -9.16 -6.04
C TYR A 85 -8.18 -10.28 -5.09
N PRO A 86 -7.50 -9.91 -4.00
CA PRO A 86 -6.88 -8.61 -3.76
C PRO A 86 -5.59 -8.45 -4.59
N THR A 87 -5.31 -7.23 -5.01
CA THR A 87 -4.03 -6.84 -5.63
C THR A 87 -3.30 -5.88 -4.70
N LEU A 88 -2.02 -6.14 -4.46
CA LEU A 88 -1.18 -5.35 -3.58
C LEU A 88 -0.14 -4.60 -4.41
N LYS A 89 -0.15 -3.26 -4.35
CA LYS A 89 0.85 -2.42 -5.03
C LYS A 89 1.46 -1.42 -4.06
N LEU A 90 2.73 -1.11 -4.25
CA LEU A 90 3.46 -0.14 -3.46
C LEU A 90 3.80 1.07 -4.31
N PHE A 91 3.61 2.24 -3.72
CA PHE A 91 3.97 3.53 -4.29
C PHE A 91 5.11 4.11 -3.46
N ARG A 92 6.14 4.59 -4.14
CA ARG A 92 7.29 5.27 -3.55
C ARG A 92 7.37 6.69 -4.09
N SER A 93 7.23 7.68 -3.23
CA SER A 93 7.28 9.11 -3.57
C SER A 93 6.42 9.44 -4.81
N GLY A 94 5.14 9.02 -4.77
CA GLY A 94 4.18 9.21 -5.85
C GLY A 94 4.30 8.29 -7.06
N LYS A 95 5.34 7.43 -7.14
CA LYS A 95 5.58 6.54 -8.27
C LYS A 95 5.25 5.10 -7.93
N LEU A 96 4.57 4.40 -8.83
CA LEU A 96 4.30 2.98 -8.70
C LEU A 96 5.62 2.19 -8.75
N ALA A 97 5.83 1.30 -7.77
CA ALA A 97 6.94 0.36 -7.79
C ALA A 97 6.82 -0.59 -8.99
N LYS A 98 7.96 -0.99 -9.57
CA LYS A 98 8.01 -1.76 -10.84
C LYS A 98 7.16 -3.03 -10.85
N ARG A 99 6.91 -3.63 -9.69
CA ARG A 99 6.20 -4.90 -9.57
C ARG A 99 5.17 -4.87 -8.46
N GLU A 100 4.07 -5.54 -8.72
CA GLU A 100 3.07 -5.89 -7.72
C GLU A 100 3.67 -6.83 -6.67
N TYR A 101 3.17 -6.76 -5.44
CA TYR A 101 3.56 -7.69 -4.41
C TYR A 101 2.95 -9.08 -4.66
N ARG A 102 3.82 -10.09 -4.76
CA ARG A 102 3.44 -11.49 -5.01
C ARG A 102 3.99 -12.46 -3.96
N GLY A 103 4.51 -11.93 -2.85
CA GLY A 103 5.04 -12.72 -1.74
C GLY A 103 3.96 -13.33 -0.86
N GLN A 104 4.39 -13.98 0.23
CA GLN A 104 3.50 -14.56 1.23
C GLN A 104 2.68 -13.48 1.93
N ARG A 105 1.37 -13.69 2.05
CA ARG A 105 0.45 -12.71 2.61
C ARG A 105 0.23 -12.96 4.11
N THR A 106 1.32 -12.93 4.88
CA THR A 106 1.29 -12.89 6.35
C THR A 106 1.62 -11.47 6.81
N ALA A 107 1.19 -11.08 8.01
CA ALA A 107 1.43 -9.72 8.51
C ALA A 107 2.93 -9.40 8.56
N GLY A 108 3.75 -10.35 9.03
CA GLY A 108 5.21 -10.24 9.05
C GLY A 108 5.81 -10.04 7.66
N ASN A 109 5.43 -10.87 6.67
CA ASN A 109 5.98 -10.75 5.33
C ASN A 109 5.58 -9.45 4.61
N LEU A 110 4.38 -8.93 4.88
CA LEU A 110 3.95 -7.63 4.36
C LEU A 110 4.73 -6.50 5.01
N ALA A 111 4.93 -6.55 6.33
CA ALA A 111 5.72 -5.56 7.05
C ALA A 111 7.19 -5.58 6.62
N ASP A 112 7.80 -6.76 6.49
CA ASP A 112 9.18 -6.92 6.04
C ASP A 112 9.38 -6.41 4.62
N PHE A 113 8.40 -6.65 3.74
CA PHE A 113 8.41 -6.06 2.41
C PHE A 113 8.44 -4.53 2.49
N VAL A 114 7.55 -3.89 3.25
CA VAL A 114 7.54 -2.43 3.41
C VAL A 114 8.87 -1.92 3.99
N ARG A 115 9.43 -2.58 5.01
CA ARG A 115 10.77 -2.24 5.56
C ARG A 115 11.86 -2.32 4.49
N SER A 116 11.87 -3.36 3.66
CA SER A 116 12.86 -3.48 2.57
C SER A 116 12.76 -2.31 1.58
N GLN A 117 11.54 -1.83 1.33
CA GLN A 117 11.31 -0.72 0.40
C GLN A 117 11.74 0.63 0.99
N MET A 118 11.79 0.78 2.32
CA MET A 118 12.36 1.96 2.98
C MET A 118 13.89 2.01 2.82
N ILE A 119 14.58 0.88 2.96
CA ILE A 119 16.05 0.79 2.83
C ILE A 119 16.48 1.14 1.40
N GLU A 120 15.75 0.63 0.40
CA GLU A 120 16.04 0.95 -0.99
C GLU A 120 15.88 2.46 -1.29
N SER A 121 14.93 3.15 -0.65
CA SER A 121 14.82 4.62 -0.76
C SER A 121 16.06 5.34 -0.21
N ILE A 122 16.68 4.82 0.86
CA ILE A 122 17.88 5.41 1.48
C ILE A 122 19.11 5.21 0.58
N ASN A 123 19.26 4.03 -0.03
CA ASN A 123 20.40 3.78 -0.91
C ASN A 123 20.32 4.62 -2.18
N VAL A 124 19.12 4.78 -2.76
CA VAL A 124 18.92 5.65 -3.94
C VAL A 124 19.22 7.11 -3.64
N SER A 125 18.82 7.63 -2.47
CA SER A 125 19.14 9.02 -2.09
C SER A 125 20.64 9.20 -1.83
N THR A 126 21.28 8.23 -1.18
CA THR A 126 22.72 8.25 -0.89
C THR A 126 23.56 8.22 -2.17
N ASP A 127 23.18 7.38 -3.15
CA ASP A 127 23.83 7.32 -4.45
C ASP A 127 23.68 8.65 -5.23
N ALA A 128 22.48 9.24 -5.22
CA ALA A 128 22.21 10.52 -5.87
C ALA A 128 23.02 11.68 -5.26
N THR A 129 23.17 11.71 -3.94
CA THR A 129 24.01 12.72 -3.25
C THR A 129 25.49 12.51 -3.54
N SER A 130 25.97 11.26 -3.56
CA SER A 130 27.39 10.95 -3.86
C SER A 130 27.81 11.29 -5.30
N LEU A 131 26.86 11.29 -6.24
CA LEU A 131 27.08 11.73 -7.63
C LEU A 131 27.14 13.25 -7.73
N ALA A 132 26.38 13.99 -6.93
CA ALA A 132 26.39 15.45 -6.93
C ALA A 132 27.70 16.03 -6.37
N GLU A 133 28.32 15.37 -5.39
CA GLU A 133 29.60 15.81 -4.80
C GLU A 133 30.83 15.48 -5.68
N LYS A 134 30.71 14.56 -6.64
CA LYS A 134 31.82 14.19 -7.54
C LYS A 134 32.01 15.11 -8.75
N ILE A 135 31.13 16.09 -8.94
CA ILE A 135 31.13 17.04 -10.07
C ILE A 135 31.49 18.47 -9.58
N ASN A 136 32.03 18.62 -8.36
CA ASN A 136 32.52 19.91 -7.87
C ASN A 136 33.97 19.81 -7.37
#